data_AF-A0A1I7TQU3-F1
#
_entry.id   AF-A0A1I7TQU3-F1
#
_cell.length_a   1.000
_cell.length_b   1.000
_cell.length_c   1.000
_cell.angle_alpha   90.00
_cell.angle_beta   90.00
_cell.angle_gamma   90.00
#
_symmetry.space_group_name_H-M   'P 1'
#
loop_
_entity.id
_entity.type
_entity.pdbx_description
1 polymer ?
#
loop_
_entity_poly.entity_id
_entity_poly.type
_entity_poly.pdbx_seq_one_letter_code
_entity_poly.pdbx_strand_id
1 'polypeptide(L)' 'MFLPLLLIFFIVGFSDSATCDFKNDLTSMNWNVSGNELEIHFEHNNLTENRWTSIAFGNGPGMVRSKF' A
#
# COMPACT_ATOMS: atom_id res chain seq x y z
N MET A 1 35.85 5.01 27.02
CA MET A 1 35.57 5.18 25.57
C MET A 1 34.70 4.02 25.10
N PHE A 2 33.37 4.08 25.24
CA PHE A 2 32.46 3.02 24.73
C PHE A 2 31.11 3.55 24.25
N LEU A 3 30.94 4.88 24.19
CA LEU A 3 29.66 5.53 23.88
C LEU A 3 29.28 5.64 22.38
N PRO A 4 30.19 5.62 21.38
CA PRO A 4 29.75 5.87 20.00
C PRO A 4 29.09 4.66 19.32
N LEU A 5 29.20 3.44 19.86
CA LEU A 5 28.63 2.24 19.21
C LEU A 5 27.10 2.12 19.39
N LEU A 6 26.54 2.73 20.43
CA LEU A 6 25.10 2.65 20.73
C LEU A 6 24.24 3.52 19.82
N LEU A 7 24.82 4.53 19.17
CA LEU A 7 24.07 5.45 18.30
C LEU A 7 23.74 4.85 16.92
N ILE A 8 24.48 3.82 16.48
CA ILE A 8 24.37 3.25 15.13
C ILE A 8 23.13 2.35 15.00
N PHE A 9 22.61 1.82 16.12
CA PHE A 9 21.42 0.95 16.12
C PHE A 9 20.09 1.69 15.96
N PHE A 10 20.03 3.02 16.15
CA PHE A 10 18.79 3.79 16.02
C PHE A 10 18.49 4.25 14.58
N ILE A 11 19.42 4.04 13.64
CA ILE A 11 19.32 4.55 12.26
C ILE A 11 18.78 3.46 11.30
N VAL A 12 18.76 2.20 11.72
CA VAL A 12 18.21 1.10 10.91
C VAL A 12 16.70 1.08 10.98
N GLY A 13 16.10 1.92 10.14
CA GLY A 13 14.92 1.62 9.34
C GLY A 13 13.64 1.33 10.10
N PHE A 14 12.87 2.38 10.39
CA PHE A 14 11.43 2.22 10.39
C PHE A 14 11.03 1.78 8.98
N SER A 15 10.74 0.49 8.79
CA SER A 15 9.99 0.04 7.61
C SER A 15 8.63 0.72 7.69
N ASP A 16 8.44 1.75 6.86
CA ASP A 16 7.20 2.52 6.82
C ASP A 16 6.12 1.60 6.24
N SER A 17 5.28 1.05 7.11
CA SER A 17 4.11 0.31 6.69
C SER A 17 3.00 1.31 6.45
N ALA A 18 2.49 1.32 5.22
CA ALA A 18 1.42 2.23 4.82
C ALA A 18 0.17 1.43 4.51
N THR A 19 -0.91 1.74 5.24
CA THR A 19 -2.24 1.22 4.93
C THR A 19 -3.08 2.32 4.29
N CYS A 20 -3.74 2.01 3.17
CA CYS A 20 -4.67 2.90 2.49
C CYS A 20 -6.03 2.22 2.32
N ASP A 21 -7.07 2.89 2.81
CA ASP A 21 -8.45 2.43 2.73
C ASP A 21 -9.27 3.32 1.80
N PHE A 22 -10.01 2.68 0.90
CA PHE A 22 -11.01 3.33 0.07
C PHE A 22 -12.33 2.55 0.14
N LYS A 23 -13.44 3.24 0.42
CA LYS A 23 -14.76 2.61 0.48
C LYS A 23 -15.84 3.53 -0.06
N ASN A 24 -16.73 2.97 -0.87
CA ASN A 24 -17.99 3.57 -1.29
C ASN A 24 -19.10 2.50 -1.27
N ASP A 25 -20.31 2.86 -1.72
CA ASP A 25 -21.48 1.96 -1.68
C ASP A 25 -21.29 0.68 -2.51
N LEU A 26 -20.43 0.70 -3.51
CA LEU A 26 -20.26 -0.39 -4.49
C LEU A 26 -18.98 -1.19 -4.28
N THR A 27 -17.97 -0.59 -3.65
CA THR A 27 -16.59 -1.10 -3.65
C THR A 27 -15.89 -0.78 -2.34
N SER A 28 -15.11 -1.74 -1.87
CA SER A 28 -14.17 -1.59 -0.76
C SER A 28 -12.80 -2.03 -1.22
N MET A 29 -11.77 -1.25 -0.89
CA MET A 29 -10.39 -1.54 -1.23
C MET A 29 -9.48 -1.19 -0.05
N ASN A 30 -8.64 -2.13 0.35
CA ASN A 30 -7.60 -1.94 1.34
C ASN A 30 -6.25 -2.32 0.72
N TRP A 31 -5.27 -1.45 0.88
CA TRP A 31 -3.91 -1.64 0.42
C TRP A 31 -3.03 -1.63 1.64
N ASN A 32 -2.26 -2.68 1.83
CA ASN A 32 -1.29 -2.79 2.91
C ASN A 32 0.10 -2.97 2.31
N VAL A 33 0.98 -1.99 2.54
CA VAL A 33 2.39 -2.06 2.15
C VAL A 33 3.20 -2.39 3.40
N SER A 34 3.97 -3.46 3.34
CA SER A 34 4.86 -3.89 4.42
C SER A 34 6.19 -4.34 3.84
N GLY A 35 7.23 -3.54 4.04
CA GLY A 35 8.54 -3.79 3.44
C GLY A 35 8.47 -3.80 1.91
N ASN A 36 8.74 -4.96 1.30
CA ASN A 36 8.69 -5.15 -0.16
C ASN A 36 7.42 -5.87 -0.64
N GLU A 37 6.44 -6.05 0.24
CA GLU A 37 5.19 -6.74 -0.06
C GLU A 37 4.04 -5.74 -0.15
N LEU A 38 3.19 -5.92 -1.16
CA LEU A 38 1.93 -5.21 -1.34
C LEU A 38 0.79 -6.23 -1.28
N GLU A 39 -0.05 -6.11 -0.27
CA GLU A 39 -1.28 -6.88 -0.12
C GLU A 39 -2.47 -6.00 -0.50
N ILE A 40 -3.37 -6.54 -1.33
CA ILE A 40 -4.54 -5.82 -1.84
C ILE A 40 -5.78 -6.63 -1.56
N HIS A 41 -6.68 -6.09 -0.74
CA HIS A 41 -8.02 -6.60 -0.57
C HIS A 41 -9.00 -5.75 -1.37
N PHE A 42 -9.68 -6.38 -2.31
CA PHE A 42 -10.68 -5.74 -3.15
C PHE A 42 -12.01 -6.51 -3.05
N GLU A 43 -13.08 -5.79 -2.74
CA GLU A 43 -14.44 -6.32 -2.68
C GLU A 43 -15.38 -5.43 -3.50
N HIS A 44 -16.24 -6.05 -4.30
CA HIS A 44 -17.28 -5.36 -5.06
C HIS A 44 -18.65 -5.94 -4.68
N ASN A 45 -19.50 -5.11 -4.07
CA ASN A 45 -20.75 -5.55 -3.44
C ASN A 45 -21.80 -6.04 -4.46
N ASN A 46 -21.69 -5.63 -5.73
CA ASN A 46 -22.71 -5.94 -6.73
C ASN A 46 -22.15 -6.10 -8.17
N LEU A 47 -21.44 -7.20 -8.45
CA LEU A 47 -21.05 -7.56 -9.81
C LEU A 47 -22.25 -8.21 -10.53
N THR A 48 -23.10 -7.39 -11.15
CA THR A 48 -24.16 -7.87 -12.04
C THR A 48 -23.61 -8.27 -13.41
N GLU A 49 -24.43 -8.94 -14.22
CA GLU A 49 -24.11 -9.27 -15.61
C GLU A 49 -23.60 -8.03 -16.40
N ASN A 50 -22.66 -8.27 -17.32
CA ASN A 50 -21.99 -7.26 -18.17
C ASN A 50 -21.15 -6.19 -17.44
N ARG A 51 -20.74 -6.42 -16.18
CA ARG A 51 -19.75 -5.58 -15.50
C ARG A 51 -18.41 -6.28 -15.37
N TRP A 52 -17.34 -5.54 -15.58
CA TRP A 52 -15.97 -6.00 -15.36
C TRP A 52 -15.29 -5.07 -14.36
N THR A 53 -14.42 -5.65 -13.54
CA THR A 53 -13.52 -4.91 -12.63
C THR A 53 -12.11 -5.42 -12.86
N SER A 54 -11.12 -4.53 -12.78
CA SER A 54 -9.71 -4.90 -12.91
C SER A 54 -8.84 -4.07 -11.99
N ILE A 55 -7.72 -4.66 -11.60
CA ILE A 55 -6.63 -3.97 -10.91
C ILE A 55 -5.49 -3.86 -11.92
N ALA A 56 -4.95 -2.66 -12.09
CA ALA A 56 -3.85 -2.39 -13.02
C ALA A 56 -2.67 -1.78 -12.28
N PHE A 57 -1.47 -2.27 -12.61
CA PHE A 57 -0.19 -1.79 -12.09
C PHE A 57 0.62 -1.17 -13.22
N GLY A 58 1.28 -0.04 -12.99
CA GLY A 58 2.18 0.57 -13.97
C GLY A 58 2.41 2.06 -13.75
N ASN A 59 3.22 2.68 -14.61
CA ASN A 59 3.52 4.11 -14.55
C ASN A 59 2.59 4.89 -15.49
N GLY A 60 1.29 4.91 -15.19
CA GLY A 60 0.29 5.62 -15.99
C GLY A 60 0.14 7.10 -15.63
N PRO A 61 -0.30 7.96 -16.56
CA PRO A 61 -0.65 9.35 -16.25
C PRO A 61 -1.79 9.39 -15.22
N GLY A 62 -1.58 10.12 -14.12
CA GLY A 62 -2.50 10.17 -12.98
C GLY A 62 -2.04 9.39 -11.75
N MET A 63 -1.02 8.53 -11.87
CA MET A 63 -0.35 7.94 -10.71
C MET A 63 0.74 8.90 -10.22
N VAL A 64 0.38 9.76 -9.28
CA VAL A 64 1.38 10.58 -8.55
C VAL A 64 2.32 9.60 -7.87
N ARG A 65 3.63 9.73 -8.08
CA ARG A 65 4.62 8.83 -7.46
C ARG A 65 4.39 8.80 -5.95
N SER A 66 3.79 7.72 -5.45
CA SER A 66 3.90 7.38 -4.04
C SER A 66 5.35 6.98 -3.83
N LYS A 67 6.17 7.92 -3.38
CA LYS A 67 7.48 7.59 -2.81
C LYS A 67 7.19 6.91 -1.48
N PHE A 68 7.27 5.59 -1.49
CA PHE A 68 7.58 4.82 -0.29
C PHE A 68 9.06 5.04 0.05
#